data_AF-A0A1M4W8M9-F1
#
_entry.id   AF-A0A1M4W8M9-F1
#
_cell.length_a   1.000
_cell.length_b   1.000
_cell.length_c   1.000
_cell.angle_alpha   90.00
_cell.angle_beta   90.00
_cell.angle_gamma   90.00
#
_symmetry.space_group_name_H-M   'P 1'
#
loop_
_entity.id
_entity.type
_entity.pdbx_description
1 polymer ?
#
loop_
_entity_poly.entity_id
_entity_poly.type
_entity_poly.pdbx_seq_one_letter_code
_entity_poly.pdbx_strand_id
1 'polypeptide(L)'
;MNKNIINDEIEQAYTLLAKHEVAKGGIIKKTFRGQISSFGAAIVMGNLLAAIAYFSEKGGAAVERQRLMDIIYDIIRSRHTNEDMPPDLFSYANRKKKKGVSEESSCKEEILNAAIAVKLAMNLYKLEKEEDHAIS
;
A
#
# COMPACT_ATOMS: atom_id res chain seq x y z
N MET A 1 -0.87 1.23 15.76
CA MET A 1 -1.28 2.26 14.79
C MET A 1 -0.86 3.60 15.33
N ASN A 2 -0.01 4.33 14.60
CA ASN A 2 0.51 5.61 15.06
C ASN A 2 -0.05 6.76 14.21
N LYS A 3 -0.95 7.56 14.80
CA LYS A 3 -1.66 8.63 14.08
C LYS A 3 -0.74 9.74 13.57
N ASN A 4 0.34 10.05 14.29
CA ASN A 4 1.28 11.10 13.87
C ASN A 4 2.03 10.64 12.61
N ILE A 5 2.58 9.42 12.65
CA ILE A 5 3.25 8.81 11.49
C ILE A 5 2.30 8.78 10.28
N ILE A 6 1.05 8.33 10.47
CA ILE A 6 0.08 8.28 9.38
C ILE A 6 -0.15 9.66 8.76
N ASN A 7 -0.31 10.71 9.59
CA ASN A 7 -0.55 12.06 9.09
C ASN A 7 0.64 12.59 8.27
N ASP A 8 1.85 12.35 8.74
CA ASP A 8 3.08 12.75 8.03
C ASP A 8 3.25 12.00 6.70
N GLU A 9 2.75 10.76 6.61
CA GLU A 9 2.82 9.92 5.42
C GLU A 9 1.77 10.27 4.35
N ILE A 10 0.69 11.00 4.69
CA ILE A 10 -0.41 11.28 3.74
C ILE A 10 0.08 12.09 2.53
N GLU A 11 0.89 13.12 2.75
CA GLU A 11 1.41 13.96 1.66
C GLU A 11 2.29 13.14 0.71
N GLN A 12 3.19 12.33 1.28
CA GLN A 12 4.03 11.45 0.49
C GLN A 12 3.20 10.41 -0.29
N ALA A 13 2.22 9.79 0.37
CA ALA A 13 1.32 8.83 -0.25
C ALA A 13 0.53 9.46 -1.40
N TYR A 14 0.08 10.71 -1.25
CA TYR A 14 -0.58 11.46 -2.33
C TYR A 14 0.33 11.56 -3.57
N THR A 15 1.58 11.99 -3.41
CA THR A 15 2.53 12.10 -4.53
C THR A 15 2.85 10.75 -5.16
N LEU A 16 3.04 9.71 -4.35
CA LEU A 16 3.35 8.38 -4.84
C LEU A 16 2.19 7.74 -5.60
N LEU A 17 0.94 7.98 -5.21
CA LEU A 17 -0.25 7.53 -5.95
C LEU A 17 -0.26 8.06 -7.40
N ALA A 18 0.15 9.31 -7.62
CA ALA A 18 0.29 9.87 -8.97
C ALA A 18 1.49 9.27 -9.71
N LYS A 19 2.67 9.21 -9.05
CA LYS A 19 3.92 8.69 -9.62
C LYS A 19 3.81 7.23 -10.08
N HIS A 20 3.15 6.39 -9.29
CA HIS A 20 2.90 4.98 -9.58
C HIS A 20 1.64 4.78 -10.44
N GLU A 21 1.13 5.84 -11.07
CA GLU A 21 0.02 5.75 -12.02
C GLU A 21 -1.26 5.12 -11.43
N VAL A 22 -1.47 5.21 -10.12
CA VAL A 22 -2.71 4.80 -9.43
C VAL A 22 -3.76 5.90 -9.54
N ALA A 23 -3.34 7.16 -9.45
CA ALA A 23 -4.17 8.35 -9.57
C ALA A 23 -3.96 9.07 -10.93
N LYS A 24 -4.33 8.41 -12.03
CA LYS A 24 -4.15 8.97 -13.38
C LYS A 24 -5.07 10.17 -13.59
N GLY A 25 -4.51 11.34 -13.94
CA GLY A 25 -5.29 12.56 -14.15
C GLY A 25 -6.07 13.03 -12.92
N GLY A 26 -5.62 12.64 -11.72
CA GLY A 26 -6.32 12.93 -10.46
C GLY A 26 -7.54 12.03 -10.20
N ILE A 27 -7.70 10.95 -10.97
CA ILE A 27 -8.78 9.97 -10.84
C ILE A 27 -8.21 8.62 -10.37
N ILE A 28 -8.88 8.02 -9.39
CA ILE A 28 -8.55 6.69 -8.87
C ILE A 28 -9.69 5.72 -9.20
N LYS A 29 -9.34 4.54 -9.74
CA LYS A 29 -10.29 3.45 -9.97
C LYS A 29 -10.80 2.87 -8.65
N LYS A 30 -12.10 2.56 -8.58
CA LYS A 30 -12.71 1.93 -7.38
C LYS A 30 -11.99 0.65 -6.94
N THR A 31 -11.45 -0.10 -7.89
CA THR A 31 -10.69 -1.33 -7.67
C THR A 31 -9.46 -1.14 -6.78
N PHE A 32 -8.69 -0.05 -6.93
CA PHE A 32 -7.53 0.22 -6.07
C PHE A 32 -7.95 0.49 -4.62
N ARG A 33 -9.06 1.21 -4.41
CA ARG A 33 -9.60 1.50 -3.07
C ARG A 33 -10.10 0.23 -2.37
N GLY A 34 -10.74 -0.66 -3.13
CA GLY A 34 -11.10 -1.99 -2.65
C GLY A 34 -9.86 -2.79 -2.25
N GLN A 35 -8.84 -2.82 -3.11
CA GLN A 35 -7.61 -3.58 -2.91
C GLN A 35 -6.82 -3.15 -1.67
N ILE A 36 -6.62 -1.84 -1.45
CA ILE A 36 -5.90 -1.37 -0.25
C ILE A 36 -6.67 -1.73 1.05
N SER A 37 -8.01 -1.71 0.99
CA SER A 37 -8.84 -2.10 2.13
C SER A 37 -8.76 -3.62 2.38
N SER A 38 -8.83 -4.43 1.32
CA SER A 38 -8.66 -5.89 1.41
C SER A 38 -7.26 -6.29 1.90
N PHE A 39 -6.22 -5.56 1.50
CA PHE A 39 -4.85 -5.78 1.97
C PHE A 39 -4.73 -5.55 3.48
N GLY A 40 -5.22 -4.42 3.98
CA GLY A 40 -5.23 -4.14 5.42
C GLY A 40 -5.98 -5.21 6.21
N ALA A 41 -7.14 -5.66 5.70
CA ALA A 41 -7.90 -6.75 6.32
C ALA A 41 -7.14 -8.09 6.32
N ALA A 42 -6.46 -8.43 5.22
CA ALA A 42 -5.67 -9.66 5.10
C ALA A 42 -4.49 -9.69 6.09
N ILE A 43 -3.84 -8.55 6.35
CA ILE A 43 -2.78 -8.44 7.37
C ILE A 43 -3.34 -8.61 8.80
N VAL A 44 -4.51 -8.03 9.07
CA VAL A 44 -5.15 -8.10 10.39
C VAL A 44 -5.61 -9.53 10.70
N MET A 45 -6.27 -10.18 9.74
CA MET A 45 -6.86 -11.52 9.93
C MET A 45 -5.87 -12.66 9.68
N GLY A 46 -4.84 -12.43 8.86
CA GLY A 46 -3.95 -13.47 8.36
C GLY A 46 -2.48 -13.19 8.62
N ASN A 47 -1.63 -13.76 7.76
CA ASN A 47 -0.19 -13.64 7.84
C ASN A 47 0.33 -12.48 6.95
N LEU A 48 1.23 -11.66 7.50
CA LEU A 48 1.82 -10.51 6.79
C LEU A 48 2.50 -10.91 5.47
N LEU A 49 3.35 -11.93 5.48
CA LEU A 49 4.10 -12.34 4.28
C LEU A 49 3.17 -12.90 3.20
N ALA A 50 2.18 -13.70 3.59
CA ALA A 50 1.20 -14.24 2.66
C ALA A 50 0.35 -13.13 2.01
N ALA A 51 -0.06 -12.13 2.80
CA ALA A 51 -0.77 -10.96 2.28
C ALA A 51 0.11 -10.17 1.30
N ILE A 52 1.35 -9.87 1.64
CA ILE A 52 2.26 -9.15 0.73
C ILE A 52 2.46 -9.94 -0.58
N ALA A 53 2.72 -11.25 -0.50
CA ALA A 53 2.91 -12.09 -1.69
C ALA A 53 1.69 -12.03 -2.62
N TYR A 54 0.49 -12.25 -2.08
CA TYR A 54 -0.75 -12.24 -2.86
C TYR A 54 -1.03 -10.88 -3.54
N PHE A 55 -0.74 -9.77 -2.87
CA PHE A 55 -0.96 -8.43 -3.44
C PHE A 55 0.20 -7.95 -4.33
N SER A 56 1.39 -8.54 -4.22
CA SER A 56 2.55 -8.22 -5.06
C SER A 56 2.54 -8.97 -6.38
N GLU A 57 1.77 -10.06 -6.50
CA GLU A 57 1.62 -10.77 -7.76
C GLU A 57 0.97 -9.89 -8.84
N LYS A 58 1.65 -9.78 -9.99
CA LYS A 58 1.07 -9.33 -11.26
C LYS A 58 0.09 -10.39 -11.79
N GLY A 59 -1.03 -10.58 -11.10
CA GLY A 59 -2.12 -11.45 -11.57
C GLY A 59 -2.90 -10.82 -12.73
N GLY A 60 -3.81 -11.57 -13.35
CA GLY A 60 -4.69 -11.11 -14.44
C GLY A 60 -5.83 -10.15 -14.04
N ALA A 61 -5.64 -9.35 -12.98
CA ALA A 61 -6.65 -8.41 -12.51
C ALA A 61 -6.68 -7.13 -13.36
N ALA A 62 -7.83 -6.47 -13.44
CA ALA A 62 -8.03 -5.25 -14.23
C ALA A 62 -7.17 -4.05 -13.79
N VAL A 63 -6.51 -4.14 -12.63
CA VAL A 63 -5.53 -3.15 -12.14
C VAL A 63 -4.32 -3.85 -11.53
N GLU A 64 -3.14 -3.25 -11.70
CA GLU A 64 -1.88 -3.76 -11.19
C GLU A 64 -1.78 -3.54 -9.67
N ARG A 65 -2.31 -4.49 -8.89
CA ARG A 65 -2.25 -4.51 -7.41
C ARG A 65 -0.85 -4.23 -6.85
N GLN A 66 0.17 -4.71 -7.54
CA GLN A 66 1.57 -4.51 -7.20
C GLN A 66 1.91 -3.03 -6.94
N ARG A 67 1.30 -2.10 -7.69
CA ARG A 67 1.56 -0.65 -7.52
C ARG A 67 1.29 -0.17 -6.09
N LEU A 68 0.28 -0.74 -5.42
CA LEU A 68 0.00 -0.41 -4.02
C LEU A 68 1.09 -0.93 -3.09
N MET A 69 1.67 -2.09 -3.38
CA MET A 69 2.79 -2.64 -2.60
C MET A 69 4.06 -1.81 -2.80
N ASP A 70 4.32 -1.38 -4.04
CA ASP A 70 5.45 -0.52 -4.38
C ASP A 70 5.33 0.85 -3.70
N ILE A 71 4.13 1.45 -3.68
CA ILE A 71 3.87 2.72 -2.95
C ILE A 71 4.12 2.55 -1.45
N ILE A 72 3.57 1.50 -0.82
CA ILE A 72 3.78 1.23 0.61
C ILE A 72 5.28 1.06 0.89
N TYR A 73 6.00 0.37 0.01
CA TYR A 73 7.43 0.18 0.15
C TYR A 73 8.22 1.49 0.04
N ASP A 74 7.87 2.35 -0.92
CA ASP A 74 8.48 3.67 -1.08
C ASP A 74 8.26 4.58 0.13
N ILE A 75 7.09 4.51 0.78
CA ILE A 75 6.83 5.23 2.04
C ILE A 75 7.71 4.71 3.16
N ILE A 76 7.82 3.39 3.34
CA ILE A 76 8.66 2.82 4.40
C ILE A 76 10.13 3.19 4.15
N ARG A 77 10.61 3.01 2.91
CA ARG A 77 12.00 3.30 2.52
C ARG A 77 12.40 4.75 2.77
N SER A 78 11.49 5.71 2.67
CA SER A 78 11.78 7.12 2.94
C SER A 78 12.16 7.40 4.40
N ARG A 79 11.78 6.53 5.33
CA ARG A 79 12.15 6.62 6.75
C ARG A 79 13.48 5.95 7.08
N HIS A 80 13.96 5.11 6.18
CA HIS A 80 15.17 4.29 6.35
C HIS A 80 16.28 4.74 5.38
N THR A 81 16.45 6.05 5.20
CA THR A 81 17.39 6.64 4.20
C THR A 81 18.85 6.25 4.39
N ASN A 82 19.24 5.84 5.60
CA ASN A 82 20.61 5.43 5.94
C ASN A 82 20.76 3.91 6.12
N GLU A 83 19.72 3.12 5.81
CA GLU A 83 19.77 1.67 5.92
C GLU A 83 19.90 1.01 4.55
N ASP A 84 20.63 -0.10 4.51
CA ASP A 84 20.57 -1.01 3.37
C ASP A 84 19.15 -1.59 3.30
N MET A 85 18.36 -1.12 2.34
CA MET A 85 16.97 -1.52 2.16
C MET A 85 16.86 -2.63 1.12
N PRO A 86 16.06 -3.69 1.36
CA PRO A 86 15.92 -4.81 0.43
C PRO A 86 15.31 -4.36 -0.92
N PRO A 87 15.19 -5.25 -1.92
CA PRO A 87 14.64 -4.83 -3.21
C PRO A 87 13.14 -4.51 -3.16
N ASP A 88 12.38 -5.16 -2.28
CA ASP A 88 10.92 -5.07 -2.24
C ASP A 88 10.33 -5.25 -0.83
N LEU A 89 9.02 -5.00 -0.71
CA LEU A 89 8.27 -5.08 0.53
C LEU A 89 8.29 -6.48 1.16
N PHE A 90 8.25 -7.53 0.33
CA PHE A 90 8.27 -8.92 0.81
C PHE A 90 9.62 -9.25 1.46
N SER A 91 10.70 -8.88 0.79
CA SER A 91 12.07 -9.05 1.26
C SER A 91 12.33 -8.25 2.54
N TYR A 92 11.79 -7.03 2.64
CA TYR A 92 11.78 -6.23 3.86
C TYR A 92 11.09 -6.94 5.02
N ALA A 93 9.84 -7.37 4.82
CA ALA A 93 9.08 -8.06 5.86
C ALA A 93 9.71 -9.39 6.27
N ASN A 94 10.23 -10.17 5.31
CA ASN A 94 10.89 -11.45 5.58
C ASN A 94 12.19 -11.26 6.38
N ARG A 95 12.96 -10.21 6.07
CA ARG A 95 14.16 -9.84 6.82
C ARG A 95 13.83 -9.45 8.26
N LYS A 96 12.79 -8.64 8.47
CA LYS A 96 12.32 -8.23 9.81
C LYS A 96 11.83 -9.43 10.62
N LYS A 97 11.06 -10.33 10.00
CA LYS A 97 10.63 -11.59 10.62
C LYS A 97 11.79 -12.44 11.13
N LYS A 98 12.87 -12.56 10.34
CA LYS A 98 14.08 -13.33 10.73
C LYS A 98 14.81 -12.73 11.95
N LYS A 99 14.61 -11.45 12.27
CA LYS A 99 15.19 -10.80 13.45
C LYS A 99 14.39 -11.06 14.74
N GLY A 100 13.18 -11.62 14.65
CA GLY A 100 12.36 -12.03 15.80
C GLY A 100 11.01 -11.32 15.88
N VAL A 101 10.20 -11.74 16.85
CA VAL A 101 8.77 -11.37 16.97
C VAL A 101 8.56 -9.87 17.18
N SER A 102 9.46 -9.20 17.90
CA SER A 102 9.37 -7.75 18.13
C SER A 102 9.56 -6.96 16.83
N GLU A 103 10.57 -7.32 16.03
CA GLU A 103 10.84 -6.71 14.72
C GLU A 103 9.74 -7.03 13.71
N GLU A 104 9.17 -8.25 13.75
CA GLU A 104 8.01 -8.62 12.92
C GLU A 104 6.79 -7.76 13.27
N SER A 105 6.54 -7.53 14.55
CA SER A 105 5.40 -6.72 15.02
C SER A 105 5.56 -5.25 14.65
N SER A 106 6.76 -4.69 14.83
CA SER A 106 7.09 -3.32 14.41
C SER A 106 6.96 -3.16 12.89
N CYS A 107 7.48 -4.10 12.10
CA CYS A 107 7.32 -4.12 10.65
C CYS A 107 5.85 -4.19 10.22
N LYS A 108 5.05 -5.04 10.87
CA LYS A 108 3.60 -5.12 10.62
C LYS A 108 2.90 -3.79 10.89
N GLU A 109 3.26 -3.11 11.98
CA GLU A 109 2.71 -1.78 12.30
C GLU A 109 3.11 -0.73 11.26
N GLU A 110 4.38 -0.69 10.85
CA GLU A 110 4.87 0.20 9.81
C GLU A 110 4.11 0.04 8.49
N ILE A 111 3.91 -1.20 8.04
CA ILE A 111 3.19 -1.52 6.81
C ILE A 111 1.72 -1.12 6.91
N LEU A 112 1.08 -1.34 8.06
CA LEU A 112 -0.30 -0.94 8.29
C LEU A 112 -0.47 0.58 8.32
N ASN A 113 0.45 1.31 8.97
CA ASN A 113 0.43 2.78 8.98
C ASN A 113 0.53 3.33 7.56
N ALA A 114 1.50 2.85 6.76
CA ALA A 114 1.66 3.26 5.37
C ALA A 114 0.44 2.90 4.51
N ALA A 115 -0.14 1.71 4.69
CA ALA A 115 -1.36 1.31 3.98
C ALA A 115 -2.56 2.21 4.32
N ILE A 116 -2.68 2.63 5.59
CA ILE A 116 -3.71 3.58 6.03
C ILE A 116 -3.46 4.96 5.42
N ALA A 117 -2.23 5.45 5.42
CA ALA A 117 -1.87 6.72 4.79
C ALA A 117 -2.22 6.73 3.30
N VAL A 118 -1.89 5.65 2.56
CA VAL A 118 -2.31 5.45 1.17
C VAL A 118 -3.83 5.51 1.03
N LYS A 119 -4.57 4.77 1.85
CA LYS A 119 -6.04 4.77 1.81
C LYS A 119 -6.64 6.16 2.08
N LEU A 120 -6.06 6.92 3.02
CA LEU A 120 -6.51 8.28 3.33
C LEU A 120 -6.17 9.25 2.20
N ALA A 121 -4.96 9.17 1.63
CA ALA A 121 -4.54 9.98 0.49
C ALA A 121 -5.41 9.73 -0.75
N MET A 122 -5.92 8.52 -0.95
CA MET A 122 -6.89 8.23 -2.03
C MET A 122 -8.16 9.10 -1.94
N ASN A 123 -8.57 9.57 -0.76
CA ASN A 123 -9.73 10.45 -0.61
C ASN A 123 -9.49 11.87 -1.15
N LEU A 124 -8.24 12.25 -1.39
CA LEU A 124 -7.86 13.53 -1.98
C LEU A 124 -8.00 13.55 -3.51
N TYR A 125 -8.33 12.40 -4.11
CA TYR A 125 -8.52 12.22 -5.54
C TYR A 125 -10.00 12.00 -5.89
N LYS A 126 -10.36 12.25 -7.15
CA LYS A 126 -11.69 11.91 -7.65
C LYS A 126 -11.78 10.39 -7.82
N LEU A 127 -12.88 9.80 -7.38
CA LEU A 127 -13.16 8.39 -7.65
C LEU A 127 -13.74 8.27 -9.06
N GLU A 128 -13.28 7.28 -9.82
CA GLU A 128 -13.87 6.90 -11.10
C GLU A 128 -15.37 6.64 -10.87
N LYS A 129 -16.20 7.43 -11.56
CA LYS A 129 -17.65 7.18 -11.58
C LYS A 129 -17.86 5.93 -12.43
N GLU A 130 -18.76 5.06 -12.02
CA GLU A 130 -19.27 4.05 -12.95
C GLU A 130 -19.92 4.85 -14.08
N GLU A 131 -19.38 4.72 -15.30
CA GLU A 131 -20.15 5.09 -16.47
C GLU A 131 -21.38 4.19 -16.45
N ASP A 132 -22.56 4.80 -16.28
CA ASP A 132 -23.82 4.15 -16.55
C ASP A 132 -23.66 3.46 -17.90
N HIS A 133 -23.72 2.13 -17.92
CA HIS A 133 -23.99 1.38 -19.13
C HIS A 133 -25.42 1.73 -19.55
N ALA A 134 -25.60 2.95 -20.05
CA ALA A 134 -26.73 3.34 -20.87
C ALA A 134 -26.55 2.57 -22.18
N ILE A 135 -27.14 1.38 -22.18
CA ILE A 135 -27.40 0.57 -23.37
C ILE A 135 -28.04 1.52 -24.39
N SER A 136 -27.27 1.84 -25.43
CA SER A 136 -27.74 2.55 -26.62
C SER A 136 -28.42 1.57 -27.56
#